data_AF-A0A957D851-F1
#
_entry.id   AF-A0A957D851-F1
#
_cell.length_a   1.000
_cell.length_b   1.000
_cell.length_c   1.000
_cell.angle_alpha   90.00
_cell.angle_beta   90.00
_cell.angle_gamma   90.00
#
_symmetry.space_group_name_H-M   'P 1'
#
loop_
_entity.id
_entity.type
_entity.pdbx_description
1 polymer ?
#
loop_
_entity_poly.entity_id
_entity_poly.type
_entity_poly.pdbx_seq_one_letter_code
_entity_poly.pdbx_strand_id
1 'polypeptide(L)'
;RGGTVIIDHGLGVYTGVYHMSSVLVNVGDVVQTGQIVGEVGSTGFSTGNHLHWDLLVNGTWVNAQAWTEQNLACWIAEGWGRPCEP
;
A
#
# COMPACT_ATOMS: atom_id res chain seq x y z
N ARG A 1 -6.72 8.48 11.48
CA ARG A 1 -5.52 8.26 10.62
C ARG A 1 -4.96 9.63 10.27
N GLY A 2 -3.65 9.79 10.15
CA GLY A 2 -2.99 11.01 9.65
C GLY A 2 -2.19 10.69 8.38
N GLY A 3 -1.72 11.71 7.66
CA GLY A 3 -0.84 11.60 6.48
C GLY A 3 -1.03 10.31 5.67
N THR A 4 -1.94 10.33 4.70
CA THR A 4 -2.51 9.11 4.12
C THR A 4 -2.29 9.05 2.62
N VAL A 5 -1.84 7.89 2.13
CA VAL A 5 -1.85 7.53 0.71
C VAL A 5 -2.59 6.21 0.56
N ILE A 6 -3.56 6.18 -0.36
CA ILE A 6 -4.25 4.96 -0.76
C ILE A 6 -3.93 4.72 -2.23
N ILE A 7 -3.39 3.55 -2.53
CA ILE A 7 -3.03 3.12 -3.88
C ILE A 7 -4.03 2.07 -4.31
N ASP A 8 -4.72 2.32 -5.42
CA ASP A 8 -5.57 1.36 -6.12
C ASP A 8 -4.71 0.57 -7.11
N HIS A 9 -4.62 -0.75 -6.91
CA HIS A 9 -3.88 -1.66 -7.77
C HIS A 9 -4.77 -2.31 -8.85
N GLY A 10 -6.06 -1.97 -8.88
CA GLY A 10 -7.08 -2.63 -9.67
C GLY A 10 -7.65 -3.88 -9.01
N LEU A 11 -8.69 -4.46 -9.63
CA LEU A 11 -9.36 -5.69 -9.19
C LEU A 11 -9.83 -5.69 -7.72
N GLY A 12 -10.12 -4.51 -7.17
CA GLY A 12 -10.56 -4.36 -5.79
C GLY A 12 -9.45 -4.50 -4.75
N VAL A 13 -8.17 -4.41 -5.15
CA VAL A 13 -7.02 -4.44 -4.24
C VAL A 13 -6.49 -3.04 -3.99
N TYR A 14 -6.41 -2.66 -2.72
CA TYR A 14 -5.93 -1.35 -2.31
C TYR A 14 -4.88 -1.48 -1.22
N THR A 15 -3.79 -0.73 -1.35
CA THR A 15 -2.83 -0.50 -0.27
C THR A 15 -3.11 0.83 0.39
N GLY A 16 -3.16 0.84 1.72
CA GLY A 16 -3.18 2.06 2.51
C GLY A 16 -1.89 2.22 3.30
N VAL A 17 -1.28 3.40 3.25
CA VAL A 17 -0.15 3.78 4.09
C VAL A 17 -0.47 5.07 4.84
N TYR A 18 -0.15 5.11 6.13
CA TYR A 18 -0.62 6.17 7.05
C TYR A 18 0.48 6.68 7.97
N HIS A 19 0.13 7.71 8.73
CA HIS A 19 0.98 8.42 9.70
C HIS A 19 2.13 9.20 9.06
N MET A 20 2.05 9.47 7.75
CA MET A 20 3.12 10.17 7.03
C MET A 20 3.39 11.56 7.59
N SER A 21 4.65 11.95 7.63
CA SER A 21 5.09 13.34 7.88
C SER A 21 4.91 14.21 6.62
N SER A 22 5.09 13.62 5.44
CA SER A 22 4.89 14.24 4.14
C SER A 22 4.26 13.26 3.15
N VAL A 23 3.38 13.77 2.28
CA VAL A 23 2.80 13.02 1.15
C VAL A 23 3.39 13.62 -0.12
N LEU A 24 3.96 12.77 -0.99
CA LEU A 24 4.73 13.17 -2.16
C LEU A 24 4.01 12.88 -3.50
N VAL A 25 2.76 12.43 -3.43
CA VAL A 25 1.89 12.12 -4.57
C VAL A 25 0.54 12.82 -4.42
N ASN A 26 -0.14 13.03 -5.53
CA ASN A 26 -1.47 13.61 -5.58
C ASN A 26 -2.52 12.56 -5.94
N VAL A 27 -3.77 12.86 -5.60
CA VAL A 27 -4.90 12.05 -6.06
C VAL A 27 -4.95 12.05 -7.59
N GLY A 28 -4.99 10.87 -8.17
CA GLY A 28 -5.01 10.68 -9.62
C GLY A 28 -3.64 10.42 -10.24
N ASP A 29 -2.54 10.55 -9.49
CA ASP A 29 -1.22 10.20 -9.98
C ASP A 29 -1.12 8.68 -10.20
N VAL A 30 -0.55 8.28 -11.34
CA VAL A 30 -0.16 6.89 -11.58
C VAL A 30 1.18 6.65 -10.89
N VAL A 31 1.22 5.68 -9.99
CA VAL A 31 2.43 5.31 -9.24
C VAL A 31 3.05 4.02 -9.80
N GLN A 32 4.37 3.93 -9.76
CA GLN A 32 5.12 2.74 -10.17
C GLN A 32 5.67 1.99 -8.95
N THR A 33 5.89 0.68 -9.10
CA THR A 33 6.58 -0.12 -8.07
C THR A 33 7.94 0.50 -7.75
N GLY A 34 8.21 0.69 -6.45
CA GLY A 34 9.45 1.31 -5.96
C GLY A 34 9.44 2.84 -5.93
N GLN A 35 8.39 3.49 -6.43
CA GLN A 35 8.24 4.95 -6.32
C GLN A 35 8.00 5.36 -4.86
N ILE A 36 8.70 6.39 -4.41
CA ILE A 36 8.49 7.00 -3.11
C ILE A 36 7.18 7.80 -3.15
N VAL A 37 6.25 7.48 -2.25
CA VAL A 37 4.92 8.13 -2.16
C VAL A 37 4.77 9.06 -0.96
N GLY A 38 5.70 9.02 -0.01
CA GLY A 38 5.66 9.79 1.23
C GLY A 38 6.82 9.46 2.15
N GLU A 39 6.92 10.21 3.25
CA GLU A 39 7.89 9.98 4.32
C GLU A 39 7.18 9.58 5.60
N VAL A 40 7.74 8.60 6.32
CA VAL A 40 7.18 8.13 7.59
C VAL A 40 7.25 9.23 8.65
N GLY A 41 6.19 9.35 9.45
CA GLY A 41 6.12 10.27 10.58
C GLY A 41 5.24 9.72 11.70
N SER A 42 4.61 10.64 12.42
CA SER A 42 3.68 10.32 13.50
C SER A 42 2.47 11.27 13.48
N THR A 43 1.78 11.35 12.34
CA THR A 43 0.58 12.18 12.20
C THR A 43 -0.71 11.42 12.54
N GLY A 44 -1.72 12.13 13.02
CA GLY A 44 -3.00 11.53 13.44
C GLY A 44 -2.89 10.75 14.75
N PHE A 45 -3.64 9.67 14.87
CA PHE A 45 -3.64 8.81 16.07
C PHE A 45 -2.42 7.87 16.02
N SER A 46 -1.28 8.37 16.49
CA SER A 46 0.00 7.68 16.52
C SER A 46 0.77 8.08 17.78
N THR A 47 1.50 7.15 18.40
CA THR A 47 2.29 7.40 19.62
C THR A 47 3.78 7.60 19.34
N GLY A 48 4.24 7.42 18.11
CA GLY A 48 5.63 7.59 17.69
C GLY A 48 5.81 7.30 16.20
N ASN A 49 7.01 7.55 15.66
CA ASN A 49 7.25 7.37 14.23
C ASN A 49 7.16 5.91 13.83
N HIS A 50 6.19 5.57 12.99
CA HIS A 50 6.03 4.23 12.42
C HIS A 50 5.17 4.27 11.16
N LEU A 51 5.28 3.22 10.35
CA LEU A 51 4.41 3.00 9.20
C LEU A 51 3.22 2.14 9.64
N HIS A 52 2.00 2.67 9.54
CA HIS A 52 0.81 1.84 9.49
C HIS A 52 0.55 1.52 8.02
N TRP A 53 0.50 0.23 7.71
CA TRP A 53 0.25 -0.29 6.37
C TRP A 53 -0.89 -1.30 6.40
N ASP A 54 -1.89 -1.09 5.54
CA ASP A 54 -3.04 -1.98 5.40
C ASP A 54 -3.17 -2.47 3.95
N LEU A 55 -3.79 -3.64 3.79
CA LEU A 55 -4.26 -4.17 2.52
C LEU A 55 -5.76 -4.43 2.58
N LEU A 56 -6.50 -3.90 1.61
CA LEU A 56 -7.92 -4.13 1.41
C LEU A 56 -8.12 -4.92 0.12
N VAL A 57 -8.85 -6.02 0.18
CA VAL A 57 -9.13 -6.87 -0.98
C VAL A 57 -10.64 -7.11 -1.04
N ASN A 58 -11.27 -6.67 -2.13
CA ASN A 58 -12.72 -6.78 -2.34
C ASN A 58 -13.54 -6.31 -1.12
N GLY A 59 -13.15 -5.16 -0.56
CA GLY A 59 -13.83 -4.56 0.58
C GLY A 59 -13.53 -5.21 1.94
N THR A 60 -12.64 -6.21 1.99
CA THR A 60 -12.25 -6.89 3.23
C THR A 60 -10.81 -6.54 3.59
N TRP A 61 -10.57 -6.13 4.83
CA TRP A 61 -9.21 -5.96 5.36
C TRP A 61 -8.57 -7.34 5.55
N VAL A 62 -7.41 -7.55 4.94
CA VAL A 62 -6.71 -8.84 4.99
C VAL A 62 -5.39 -8.72 5.74
N ASN A 63 -4.84 -9.86 6.15
CA ASN A 63 -3.46 -9.90 6.64
C ASN A 63 -2.51 -9.61 5.46
N ALA A 64 -1.98 -8.39 5.45
CA ALA A 64 -1.13 -7.90 4.38
C ALA A 64 0.22 -8.63 4.33
N GLN A 65 0.75 -9.09 5.47
CA GLN A 65 1.99 -9.88 5.52
C GLN A 65 1.85 -11.21 4.75
N ALA A 66 0.72 -11.91 4.92
CA ALA A 66 0.46 -13.15 4.21
C ALA A 66 0.41 -12.95 2.68
N TRP A 67 -0.13 -11.82 2.22
CA TRP A 67 -0.18 -11.50 0.78
C TRP A 67 1.19 -11.25 0.17
N THR A 68 2.11 -10.66 0.93
CA THR A 68 3.49 -10.42 0.49
C THR A 68 4.32 -11.71 0.54
N GLU A 69 4.23 -12.47 1.63
CA GLU A 69 5.10 -13.65 1.84
C GLU A 69 4.68 -14.86 1.01
N GLN A 70 3.37 -15.03 0.75
CA GLN A 70 2.85 -16.16 -0.03
C GLN A 70 2.64 -15.83 -1.51
N ASN A 71 3.15 -14.68 -1.96
CA ASN A 71 3.05 -14.18 -3.32
C ASN A 71 1.60 -14.20 -3.89
N LEU A 72 0.59 -13.99 -3.04
CA LEU A 72 -0.83 -14.11 -3.41
C LEU A 72 -1.27 -13.04 -4.42
N ALA A 73 -0.44 -12.02 -4.62
CA ALA A 73 -0.64 -10.94 -5.56
C ALA A 73 0.62 -10.62 -6.36
N CYS A 74 1.35 -11.63 -6.81
CA CYS A 74 2.53 -11.45 -7.66
C CYS A 74 2.29 -10.48 -8.82
N TRP A 75 1.08 -10.46 -9.40
CA TRP A 75 0.70 -9.59 -10.51
C TRP A 75 0.68 -8.10 -10.14
N ILE A 76 0.57 -7.76 -8.85
CA ILE A 76 0.75 -6.39 -8.33
C ILE A 76 2.25 -6.03 -8.33
N ALA A 77 3.11 -6.95 -7.91
CA ALA A 77 4.55 -6.70 -7.80
C ALA A 77 5.31 -6.82 -9.13
N GLU A 78 4.90 -7.76 -9.97
CA GLU A 78 5.61 -8.23 -11.16
C GLU A 78 4.93 -7.84 -12.48
N GLY A 79 3.71 -7.29 -12.39
CA GLY A 79 2.91 -6.85 -13.52
C GLY A 79 1.93 -7.91 -14.04
N TRP A 80 0.89 -7.42 -14.71
CA TRP A 80 -0.15 -8.24 -15.31
C TRP A 80 0.41 -9.20 -16.38
N GLY A 81 -0.05 -10.47 -16.33
CA GLY A 81 0.27 -11.48 -17.33
C GLY A 81 1.52 -12.31 -17.04
N ARG A 82 2.19 -12.09 -15.90
CA ARG A 82 3.25 -12.99 -15.39
C ARG A 82 2.63 -13.97 -14.38
N PRO A 83 2.75 -15.29 -14.58
CA PRO A 83 2.29 -16.25 -13.59
C PRO A 83 3.12 -16.09 -12.30
N CYS A 84 2.47 -16.19 -11.14
CA CYS A 84 3.17 -16.23 -9.87
C CYS A 84 4.04 -17.48 -9.85
N GLU A 85 5.36 -17.31 -9.95
CA GLU A 85 6.26 -18.43 -9.73
C GLU A 85 6.26 -18.80 -8.24
N PRO A 86 6.28 -20.11 -7.91
CA PRO A 86 6.31 -20.59 -6.52
C PRO A 86 7.53 -20.13 -5.72
#